data_AF-A0A2V7VZN5-F1
#
_entry.id   AF-A0A2V7VZN5-F1
#
_cell.length_a   1.000
_cell.length_b   1.000
_cell.length_c   1.000
_cell.angle_alpha   90.00
_cell.angle_beta   90.00
_cell.angle_gamma   90.00
#
_symmetry.space_group_name_H-M   'P 1'
#
loop_
_entity.id
_entity.type
_entity.pdbx_description
1 polymer ?
#
loop_
_entity_poly.entity_id
_entity_poly.type
_entity_poly.pdbx_seq_one_letter_code
_entity_poly.pdbx_strand_id
1 'polypeptide(L)'
;MAAPAFAYNVVNTSWTVQCIFSPTCSVTVTDYVAEFAVSGGSGNGRLQSRIFQSQDGNWVYEYRINMTQVAGLTYTPYADYLAIYNWGTPIQYDFNSDSVATDHVFNITSGGCSPCTKTVTSAFLSSGYTYFYASSGVYSGSYVGGGESTYFFGLVSSQAPVLRTIWVHLDSGWVSMQGYAPPL
;
A
#
# COMPACT_ATOMS: atom_id res chain seq x y z
N MET A 1 -11.65 -17.22 5.71
CA MET A 1 -11.45 -16.35 4.52
C MET A 1 -11.86 -17.14 3.28
N ALA A 2 -12.45 -16.48 2.28
CA ALA A 2 -12.72 -17.10 0.99
C ALA A 2 -11.40 -17.38 0.25
N ALA A 3 -11.35 -18.43 -0.57
CA ALA A 3 -10.16 -18.73 -1.37
C ALA A 3 -9.83 -17.57 -2.33
N PRO A 4 -8.54 -17.33 -2.63
CA PRO A 4 -8.15 -16.32 -3.62
C PRO A 4 -8.62 -16.75 -5.02
N ALA A 5 -9.28 -15.84 -5.72
CA ALA A 5 -9.65 -16.00 -7.13
C ALA A 5 -8.43 -15.81 -8.05
N PHE A 6 -7.48 -14.95 -7.64
CA PHE A 6 -6.23 -14.71 -8.34
C PHE A 6 -5.15 -14.26 -7.35
N ALA A 7 -3.95 -14.83 -7.43
CA ALA A 7 -2.80 -14.40 -6.62
C ALA A 7 -1.89 -13.49 -7.46
N TYR A 8 -1.56 -12.33 -6.92
CA TYR A 8 -0.66 -11.37 -7.56
C TYR A 8 0.80 -11.76 -7.27
N ASN A 9 1.67 -11.63 -8.28
CA ASN A 9 3.11 -11.70 -8.06
C ASN A 9 3.58 -10.41 -7.37
N VAL A 10 4.08 -10.55 -6.15
CA VAL A 10 4.55 -9.44 -5.31
C VAL A 10 6.07 -9.51 -5.23
N VAL A 11 6.73 -8.41 -5.58
CA VAL A 11 8.20 -8.34 -5.57
C VAL A 11 8.72 -7.17 -4.74
N ASN A 12 9.98 -7.25 -4.33
CA ASN A 12 10.69 -6.14 -3.73
C ASN A 12 11.52 -5.43 -4.80
N THR A 13 11.60 -4.11 -4.70
CA THR A 13 12.40 -3.26 -5.57
C THR A 13 13.03 -2.12 -4.77
N SER A 14 13.77 -1.27 -5.47
CA SER A 14 14.38 -0.05 -4.94
C SER A 14 13.63 1.19 -5.43
N TRP A 15 14.06 2.37 -4.98
CA TRP A 15 13.54 3.64 -5.52
C TRP A 15 13.70 3.76 -7.05
N THR A 16 14.63 3.01 -7.65
CA THR A 16 14.87 2.98 -9.11
C THR A 16 13.70 2.43 -9.91
N VAL A 17 12.67 1.85 -9.27
CA VAL A 17 11.42 1.44 -9.96
C VAL A 17 10.81 2.58 -10.77
N GLN A 18 11.04 3.84 -10.38
CA GLN A 18 10.60 5.02 -11.12
C GLN A 18 11.18 5.10 -12.55
N CYS A 19 12.34 4.48 -12.81
CA CYS A 19 12.95 4.43 -14.14
C CYS A 19 12.10 3.64 -15.15
N ILE A 20 11.23 2.74 -14.67
CA ILE A 20 10.27 2.02 -15.53
C ILE A 20 9.22 2.98 -16.09
N PHE A 21 8.88 4.02 -15.32
CA PHE A 21 7.80 4.94 -15.63
C PHE A 21 8.26 6.26 -16.23
N SER A 22 9.55 6.57 -16.12
CA SER A 22 10.14 7.83 -16.58
C SER A 22 11.62 7.63 -16.97
N PRO A 23 12.05 8.05 -18.18
CA PRO A 23 13.45 7.95 -18.62
C PRO A 23 14.43 8.76 -17.77
N THR A 24 13.94 9.78 -17.05
CA THR A 24 14.75 10.57 -16.12
C THR A 24 14.78 9.96 -14.71
N CYS A 25 14.13 8.81 -14.52
CA CYS A 25 13.94 8.16 -13.22
C CYS A 25 13.30 9.07 -12.16
N SER A 26 12.57 10.09 -12.62
CA SER A 26 11.94 11.11 -11.79
C SER A 26 10.48 11.22 -12.16
N VAL A 27 9.60 11.23 -11.15
CA VAL A 27 8.16 11.32 -11.32
C VAL A 27 7.58 12.43 -10.44
N THR A 28 6.53 13.09 -10.90
CA THR A 28 5.77 14.06 -10.10
C THR A 28 4.61 13.34 -9.44
N VAL A 29 4.63 13.31 -8.11
CA VAL A 29 3.65 12.57 -7.32
C VAL A 29 2.53 13.48 -6.81
N THR A 30 1.31 12.94 -6.75
CA THR A 30 0.21 13.54 -5.99
C THR A 30 -0.11 12.62 -4.82
N ASP A 31 0.03 13.14 -3.62
CA ASP A 31 -0.25 12.43 -2.38
C ASP A 31 -1.66 12.75 -1.86
N TYR A 32 -2.29 11.74 -1.25
CA TYR A 32 -3.49 11.88 -0.42
C TYR A 32 -3.28 11.11 0.87
N VAL A 33 -3.56 11.74 2.00
CA VAL A 33 -3.42 11.14 3.34
C VAL A 33 -4.77 11.16 4.02
N ALA A 34 -5.27 9.98 4.39
CA ALA A 34 -6.40 9.84 5.28
C ALA A 34 -5.94 9.37 6.65
N GLU A 35 -6.55 9.93 7.68
CA GLU A 35 -6.39 9.48 9.06
C GLU A 35 -7.53 8.53 9.43
N PHE A 36 -7.23 7.53 10.26
CA PHE A 36 -8.23 6.62 10.82
C PHE A 36 -8.00 6.42 12.32
N ALA A 37 -9.09 6.33 13.07
CA ALA A 37 -9.05 6.05 14.50
C ALA A 37 -8.61 4.60 14.74
N VAL A 38 -7.82 4.39 15.79
CA VAL A 38 -7.33 3.06 16.19
C VAL A 38 -7.85 2.76 17.59
N SER A 39 -8.67 1.73 17.71
CA SER A 39 -9.16 1.27 19.02
C SER A 39 -7.99 0.80 19.90
N GLY A 40 -8.07 1.05 21.21
CA GLY A 40 -7.02 0.68 22.16
C GLY A 40 -5.79 1.58 22.17
N GLY A 41 -5.75 2.61 21.31
CA GLY A 41 -4.67 3.60 21.24
C GLY A 41 -5.14 5.05 21.36
N SER A 42 -4.17 5.96 21.38
CA SER A 42 -4.35 7.40 21.19
C SER A 42 -3.66 7.84 19.90
N GLY A 43 -4.12 8.96 19.34
CA GLY A 43 -3.69 9.41 18.01
C GLY A 43 -4.40 8.66 16.89
N ASN A 44 -3.96 8.92 15.66
CA ASN A 44 -4.56 8.35 14.45
C ASN A 44 -3.52 7.57 13.65
N GLY A 45 -3.96 6.43 13.11
CA GLY A 45 -3.24 5.77 12.01
C GLY A 45 -3.42 6.57 10.73
N ARG A 46 -2.52 6.37 9.78
CA ARG A 46 -2.54 7.07 8.49
C ARG A 46 -2.47 6.08 7.33
N LEU A 47 -3.38 6.24 6.39
CA LEU A 47 -3.25 5.66 5.05
C LEU A 47 -2.77 6.77 4.12
N GLN A 48 -1.58 6.61 3.56
CA GLN A 48 -1.10 7.45 2.48
C GLN A 48 -1.28 6.69 1.16
N SER A 49 -2.01 7.29 0.23
CA SER A 49 -2.08 6.86 -1.17
C SER A 49 -1.41 7.91 -2.04
N ARG A 50 -0.59 7.46 -2.97
CA ARG A 50 0.17 8.31 -3.87
C ARG A 50 -0.05 7.84 -5.29
N ILE A 51 -0.15 8.79 -6.20
CA ILE A 51 -0.32 8.54 -7.62
C ILE A 51 0.68 9.34 -8.45
N PHE A 52 1.01 8.82 -9.61
CA PHE A 52 1.64 9.56 -10.69
C PHE A 52 1.33 8.88 -12.03
N GLN A 53 1.39 9.64 -13.10
CA GLN A 53 1.25 9.10 -14.45
C GLN A 53 2.64 8.77 -15.00
N SER A 54 2.80 7.57 -15.56
CA SER A 54 3.99 7.19 -16.31
C SER A 54 3.98 7.84 -17.71
N GLN A 55 5.14 7.87 -18.35
CA GLN A 55 5.27 8.51 -19.67
C GLN A 55 4.47 7.80 -20.77
N ASP A 56 4.19 6.50 -20.62
CA ASP A 56 3.32 5.71 -21.50
C ASP A 56 1.82 5.91 -21.23
N GLY A 57 1.45 6.77 -20.27
CA GLY A 57 0.08 7.15 -19.96
C GLY A 57 -0.61 6.30 -18.89
N ASN A 58 0.04 5.24 -18.40
CA ASN A 58 -0.46 4.43 -17.29
C ASN A 58 -0.36 5.19 -15.94
N TRP A 59 -1.09 4.71 -14.95
CA TRP A 59 -1.18 5.29 -13.63
C TRP A 59 -0.61 4.34 -12.59
N VAL A 60 0.35 4.85 -11.83
CA VAL A 60 0.95 4.14 -10.70
C VAL A 60 0.23 4.53 -9.42
N TYR A 61 -0.09 3.53 -8.61
CA TYR A 61 -0.75 3.68 -7.32
C TYR A 61 0.15 3.10 -6.25
N GLU A 62 0.62 3.94 -5.32
CA GLU A 62 1.42 3.53 -4.17
C GLU A 62 0.62 3.76 -2.88
N TYR A 63 0.75 2.83 -1.93
CA TYR A 63 0.06 2.83 -0.65
C TYR A 63 1.06 2.65 0.49
N ARG A 64 0.75 3.25 1.63
CA ARG A 64 1.48 3.09 2.89
C ARG A 64 0.52 3.14 4.06
N ILE A 65 0.61 2.15 4.94
CA ILE A 65 -0.02 2.19 6.26
C ILE A 65 1.04 2.67 7.25
N ASN A 66 0.71 3.71 8.01
CA ASN A 66 1.61 4.31 8.98
C ASN A 66 0.91 4.41 10.35
N MET A 67 1.49 3.73 11.34
CA MET A 67 1.02 3.69 12.73
C MET A 67 1.95 4.47 13.66
N THR A 68 2.89 5.26 13.11
CA THR A 68 3.90 6.00 13.90
C THR A 68 3.27 7.00 14.86
N GLN A 69 2.11 7.57 14.51
CA GLN A 69 1.38 8.54 15.33
C GLN A 69 0.37 7.89 16.29
N VAL A 70 0.36 6.56 16.37
CA VAL A 70 -0.51 5.81 17.28
C VAL A 70 0.32 5.35 18.48
N ALA A 71 -0.17 5.68 19.68
CA ALA A 71 0.36 5.15 20.93
C ALA A 71 -0.65 4.21 21.58
N GLY A 72 -0.27 2.95 21.79
CA GLY A 72 -1.10 1.97 22.50
C GLY A 72 -1.32 2.38 23.95
N LEU A 73 -2.58 2.37 24.42
CA LEU A 73 -2.95 2.75 25.78
C LEU A 73 -3.18 1.52 26.66
N THR A 74 -3.99 0.58 26.17
CA THR A 74 -4.36 -0.64 26.89
C THR A 74 -3.63 -1.87 26.36
N TYR A 75 -3.30 -1.85 25.07
CA TYR A 75 -2.50 -2.85 24.36
C TYR A 75 -1.81 -2.17 23.16
N THR A 76 -0.98 -2.90 22.41
CA THR A 76 -0.32 -2.41 21.19
C THR A 76 -1.13 -2.81 19.95
N PRO A 77 -2.05 -1.95 19.45
CA PRO A 77 -2.80 -2.25 18.24
C PRO A 77 -1.90 -2.35 17.01
N TYR A 78 -2.39 -3.06 16.00
CA TYR A 78 -1.71 -3.19 14.71
C TYR A 78 -2.69 -3.18 13.55
N ALA A 79 -2.15 -2.84 12.37
CA ALA A 79 -2.80 -3.03 11.08
C ALA A 79 -2.05 -4.10 10.27
N ASP A 80 -2.73 -4.99 9.57
CA ASP A 80 -2.11 -6.14 8.92
C ASP A 80 -2.49 -6.33 7.44
N TYR A 81 -3.63 -5.81 7.00
CA TYR A 81 -3.99 -5.82 5.58
C TYR A 81 -4.79 -4.60 5.12
N LEU A 82 -4.66 -4.33 3.83
CA LEU A 82 -5.38 -3.32 3.08
C LEU A 82 -6.27 -3.99 2.05
N ALA A 83 -7.51 -3.53 1.90
CA ALA A 83 -8.43 -4.00 0.87
C ALA A 83 -9.03 -2.85 0.08
N ILE A 84 -9.02 -3.00 -1.24
CA ILE A 84 -9.62 -2.05 -2.18
C ILE A 84 -10.54 -2.85 -3.09
N TYR A 85 -11.77 -2.38 -3.27
CA TYR A 85 -12.72 -3.07 -4.15
C TYR A 85 -12.20 -3.06 -5.59
N ASN A 86 -12.11 -4.24 -6.19
CA ASN A 86 -11.42 -4.54 -7.43
C ASN A 86 -11.88 -3.63 -8.60
N TRP A 87 -10.94 -3.33 -9.48
CA TRP A 87 -11.07 -2.45 -10.65
C TRP A 87 -10.56 -3.11 -11.94
N GLY A 88 -10.32 -4.42 -11.88
CA GLY A 88 -9.71 -5.19 -12.97
C GLY A 88 -8.27 -5.58 -12.69
N THR A 89 -7.62 -6.14 -13.70
CA THR A 89 -6.27 -6.71 -13.58
C THR A 89 -5.22 -5.60 -13.58
N PRO A 90 -4.31 -5.55 -12.58
CA PRO A 90 -3.14 -4.67 -12.63
C PRO A 90 -2.29 -4.94 -13.88
N ILE A 91 -1.65 -3.90 -14.40
CA ILE A 91 -0.67 -4.03 -15.49
C ILE A 91 0.61 -4.67 -14.94
N GLN A 92 1.15 -5.64 -15.67
CA GLN A 92 2.39 -6.32 -15.33
C GLN A 92 3.60 -5.55 -15.85
N TYR A 93 4.64 -5.50 -15.03
CA TYR A 93 5.97 -5.01 -15.40
C TYR A 93 7.05 -5.94 -14.83
N ASP A 94 8.31 -5.64 -15.13
CA ASP A 94 9.48 -6.20 -14.47
C ASP A 94 9.97 -5.18 -13.42
N PHE A 95 9.38 -5.21 -12.23
CA PHE A 95 9.70 -4.26 -11.15
C PHE A 95 11.00 -4.62 -10.42
N ASN A 96 11.37 -5.90 -10.39
CA ASN A 96 12.55 -6.40 -9.71
C ASN A 96 13.81 -6.47 -10.62
N SER A 97 13.67 -6.14 -11.92
CA SER A 97 14.72 -6.18 -12.93
C SER A 97 15.30 -7.58 -13.19
N ASP A 98 14.47 -8.62 -13.09
CA ASP A 98 14.85 -10.01 -13.38
C ASP A 98 14.67 -10.40 -14.86
N SER A 99 14.29 -9.42 -15.71
CA SER A 99 13.98 -9.58 -17.14
C SER A 99 12.68 -10.34 -17.43
N VAL A 100 11.78 -10.49 -16.46
CA VAL A 100 10.49 -11.16 -16.61
C VAL A 100 9.34 -10.24 -16.20
N ALA A 101 8.61 -9.70 -17.19
CA ALA A 101 7.49 -8.79 -16.96
C ALA A 101 6.21 -9.52 -16.48
N THR A 102 6.25 -10.08 -15.26
CA THR A 102 5.13 -10.80 -14.63
C THR A 102 4.76 -10.25 -13.25
N ASP A 103 5.41 -9.16 -12.83
CA ASP A 103 5.18 -8.57 -11.51
C ASP A 103 3.91 -7.74 -11.53
N HIS A 104 3.06 -7.94 -10.53
CA HIS A 104 1.78 -7.21 -10.42
C HIS A 104 1.84 -6.14 -9.34
N VAL A 105 2.61 -6.40 -8.28
CA VAL A 105 2.73 -5.54 -7.10
C VAL A 105 4.21 -5.42 -6.74
N PHE A 106 4.65 -4.22 -6.40
CA PHE A 106 6.01 -3.94 -5.96
C PHE A 106 6.06 -3.35 -4.56
N ASN A 107 7.16 -3.56 -3.84
CA ASN A 107 7.50 -2.89 -2.58
C ASN A 107 8.78 -2.05 -2.77
N ILE A 108 8.75 -0.76 -2.43
CA ILE A 108 9.93 0.11 -2.46
C ILE A 108 10.68 -0.04 -1.13
N THR A 109 11.58 -1.02 -1.05
CA THR A 109 12.26 -1.43 0.20
C THR A 109 13.56 -0.68 0.51
N SER A 110 14.03 0.16 -0.41
CA SER A 110 15.22 0.98 -0.22
C SER A 110 15.00 2.39 -0.76
N GLY A 111 15.71 3.38 -0.19
CA GLY A 111 15.53 4.81 -0.53
C GLY A 111 15.00 5.71 0.58
N GLY A 112 15.02 5.27 1.84
CA GLY A 112 14.96 6.20 3.00
C GLY A 112 13.57 6.51 3.56
N CYS A 113 12.86 5.49 4.05
CA CYS A 113 11.77 5.70 5.00
C CYS A 113 12.14 5.11 6.36
N SER A 114 12.18 5.96 7.39
CA SER A 114 12.36 5.54 8.78
C SER A 114 11.20 6.08 9.62
N PRO A 115 10.44 5.25 10.37
CA PRO A 115 10.58 3.79 10.48
C PRO A 115 9.65 3.04 9.49
N CYS A 116 10.14 2.72 8.29
CA CYS A 116 9.47 1.71 7.45
C CYS A 116 10.07 0.33 7.73
N THR A 117 9.27 -0.60 8.23
CA THR A 117 9.73 -1.94 8.66
C THR A 117 8.97 -3.08 8.01
N LYS A 118 7.82 -2.82 7.38
CA LYS A 118 6.93 -3.86 6.83
C LYS A 118 6.77 -3.75 5.32
N THR A 119 6.78 -4.89 4.63
CA THR A 119 6.45 -5.01 3.21
C THR A 119 5.13 -5.73 3.05
N VAL A 120 4.53 -5.65 1.87
CA VAL A 120 3.49 -6.59 1.44
C VAL A 120 4.17 -7.87 0.98
N THR A 121 3.73 -9.01 1.50
CA THR A 121 4.27 -10.35 1.14
C THR A 121 3.26 -11.19 0.37
N SER A 122 1.99 -10.84 0.42
CA SER A 122 0.94 -11.49 -0.35
C SER A 122 -0.07 -10.46 -0.82
N ALA A 123 -0.48 -10.56 -2.07
CA ALA A 123 -1.61 -9.81 -2.59
C ALA A 123 -2.46 -10.72 -3.46
N PHE A 124 -3.78 -10.58 -3.37
CA PHE A 124 -4.70 -11.43 -4.13
C PHE A 124 -6.07 -10.79 -4.30
N LEU A 125 -6.78 -11.23 -5.35
CA LEU A 125 -8.19 -10.95 -5.56
C LEU A 125 -9.03 -11.99 -4.85
N SER A 126 -9.99 -11.57 -4.02
CA SER A 126 -11.03 -12.46 -3.49
C SER A 126 -12.30 -11.67 -3.22
N SER A 127 -13.46 -12.28 -3.49
CA SER A 127 -14.79 -11.68 -3.16
C SER A 127 -14.98 -10.25 -3.67
N GLY A 128 -14.38 -9.89 -4.82
CA GLY A 128 -14.45 -8.56 -5.40
C GLY A 128 -13.48 -7.53 -4.80
N TYR A 129 -12.55 -7.92 -3.93
CA TYR A 129 -11.53 -7.05 -3.35
C TYR A 129 -10.13 -7.53 -3.69
N THR A 130 -9.27 -6.57 -3.99
CA THR A 130 -7.82 -6.76 -4.00
C THR A 130 -7.31 -6.54 -2.60
N TYR A 131 -6.71 -7.57 -2.02
CA TYR A 131 -6.10 -7.55 -0.70
C TYR A 131 -4.57 -7.42 -0.80
N PHE A 132 -3.98 -6.71 0.14
CA PHE A 132 -2.54 -6.62 0.36
C PHE A 132 -2.24 -6.95 1.81
N TYR A 133 -1.46 -8.01 2.05
CA TYR A 133 -1.09 -8.47 3.38
C TYR A 133 0.34 -8.06 3.70
N ALA A 134 0.49 -7.33 4.81
CA ALA A 134 1.79 -7.01 5.35
C ALA A 134 2.52 -8.29 5.82
N SER A 135 3.85 -8.25 5.84
CA SER A 135 4.71 -9.35 6.31
C SER A 135 4.45 -9.74 7.76
N SER A 136 3.97 -8.80 8.56
CA SER A 136 3.46 -8.95 9.93
C SER A 136 2.61 -7.70 10.25
N GLY A 137 1.93 -7.69 11.40
CA GLY A 137 1.24 -6.49 11.88
C GLY A 137 2.17 -5.27 11.89
N VAL A 138 1.67 -4.14 11.40
CA VAL A 138 2.25 -2.80 11.49
C VAL A 138 1.79 -2.24 12.83
N TYR A 139 2.64 -2.34 13.85
CA TYR A 139 2.26 -2.04 15.22
C TYR A 139 2.30 -0.55 15.52
N SER A 140 1.44 -0.10 16.43
CA SER A 140 1.59 1.19 17.11
C SER A 140 2.81 1.20 18.04
N GLY A 141 3.19 2.38 18.52
CA GLY A 141 4.23 2.52 19.54
C GLY A 141 3.68 2.47 20.96
N SER A 142 4.57 2.45 21.96
CA SER A 142 4.22 2.78 23.36
C SER A 142 4.08 4.29 23.60
N TYR A 143 4.47 5.10 22.62
CA TYR A 143 4.40 6.55 22.62
C TYR A 143 4.25 7.05 21.18
N VAL A 144 3.79 8.30 21.03
CA VAL A 144 3.66 8.94 19.71
C VAL A 144 5.03 9.09 19.06
N GLY A 145 5.17 8.60 17.83
CA GLY A 145 6.43 8.49 17.10
C GLY A 145 7.12 7.13 17.22
N GLY A 146 6.64 6.24 18.11
CA GLY A 146 7.24 4.93 18.35
C GLY A 146 6.62 3.77 17.54
N GLY A 147 5.60 4.03 16.74
CA GLY A 147 4.95 3.01 15.91
C GLY A 147 5.70 2.71 14.61
N GLU A 148 5.17 1.74 13.86
CA GLU A 148 5.75 1.24 12.62
C GLU A 148 5.05 1.84 11.38
N SER A 149 5.67 1.63 10.21
CA SER A 149 5.08 1.93 8.91
C SER A 149 5.43 0.82 7.93
N THR A 150 4.55 0.60 6.95
CA THR A 150 4.95 -0.15 5.75
C THR A 150 5.87 0.71 4.89
N TYR A 151 6.73 0.05 4.10
CA TYR A 151 7.24 0.65 2.87
C TYR A 151 6.09 1.05 1.96
N PHE A 152 6.36 1.91 0.97
CA PHE A 152 5.39 2.06 -0.11
C PHE A 152 5.33 0.74 -0.88
N PHE A 153 4.12 0.30 -1.15
CA PHE A 153 3.83 -0.78 -2.06
C PHE A 153 2.81 -0.32 -3.09
N GLY A 154 2.85 -0.88 -4.30
CA GLY A 154 2.03 -0.33 -5.36
C GLY A 154 1.79 -1.26 -6.53
N LEU A 155 1.01 -0.76 -7.47
CA LEU A 155 0.61 -1.42 -8.71
C LEU A 155 0.34 -0.39 -9.80
N VAL A 156 0.09 -0.87 -11.01
CA VAL A 156 -0.14 -0.03 -12.19
C VAL A 156 -1.50 -0.35 -12.82
N SER A 157 -2.18 0.68 -13.32
CA SER A 157 -3.45 0.57 -14.04
C SER A 157 -3.47 1.54 -15.23
N SER A 158 -4.21 1.20 -16.28
CA SER A 158 -4.49 2.13 -17.40
C SER A 158 -5.54 3.19 -17.04
N GLN A 159 -6.20 3.05 -15.90
CA GLN A 159 -7.30 3.92 -15.49
C GLN A 159 -6.80 5.09 -14.64
N ALA A 160 -7.34 6.28 -14.90
CA ALA A 160 -7.04 7.48 -14.14
C ALA A 160 -7.58 7.40 -12.70
N PRO A 161 -6.88 7.98 -11.71
CA PRO A 161 -7.19 7.81 -10.31
C PRO A 161 -8.46 8.57 -9.90
N VAL A 162 -9.24 7.94 -9.02
CA VAL A 162 -10.35 8.58 -8.32
C VAL A 162 -10.21 8.31 -6.82
N LEU A 163 -10.82 9.17 -5.99
CA LEU A 163 -10.94 8.87 -4.56
C LEU A 163 -11.97 7.75 -4.37
N ARG A 164 -11.56 6.70 -3.67
CA ARG A 164 -12.41 5.56 -3.34
C ARG A 164 -12.27 5.19 -1.88
N THR A 165 -13.29 4.48 -1.40
CA THR A 165 -13.21 3.78 -0.12
C THR A 165 -12.15 2.70 -0.16
N ILE A 166 -11.15 2.85 0.70
CA ILE A 166 -10.12 1.86 1.02
C ILE A 166 -10.35 1.38 2.44
N TRP A 167 -10.16 0.08 2.66
CA TRP A 167 -10.33 -0.56 3.94
C TRP A 167 -8.96 -0.94 4.49
N VAL A 168 -8.72 -0.60 5.76
CA VAL A 168 -7.57 -1.09 6.53
C VAL A 168 -8.12 -1.99 7.62
N HIS A 169 -7.57 -3.20 7.73
CA HIS A 169 -7.88 -4.05 8.85
C HIS A 169 -6.93 -3.76 9.99
N LEU A 170 -7.54 -3.58 11.16
CA LEU A 170 -6.90 -3.50 12.45
C LEU A 170 -7.19 -4.80 13.19
N ASP A 171 -6.41 -5.08 14.22
CA ASP A 171 -6.69 -6.17 15.15
C ASP A 171 -8.07 -6.08 15.83
N SER A 172 -8.64 -4.88 15.89
CA SER A 172 -10.01 -4.59 16.37
C SER A 172 -11.09 -4.67 15.29
N GLY A 173 -10.73 -4.92 14.03
CA GLY A 173 -11.63 -5.03 12.89
C GLY A 173 -11.34 -4.02 11.78
N TRP A 174 -12.30 -3.87 10.86
CA TRP A 174 -12.14 -3.04 9.68
C TRP A 174 -12.47 -1.57 9.92
N VAL A 175 -11.63 -0.69 9.38
CA VAL A 175 -11.90 0.74 9.25
C VAL A 175 -11.83 1.15 7.78
N SER A 176 -12.65 2.12 7.38
CA SER A 176 -12.72 2.60 6.00
C SER A 176 -12.37 4.08 5.91
N MET A 177 -11.65 4.46 4.86
CA MET A 177 -11.25 5.84 4.60
C MET A 177 -11.18 6.08 3.09
N GLN A 178 -10.96 7.33 2.67
CA GLN A 178 -10.72 7.65 1.26
C GLN A 178 -9.25 7.45 0.91
N GLY A 179 -8.98 7.10 -0.35
CA GLY A 179 -7.64 7.14 -0.94
C GLY A 179 -7.71 6.96 -2.44
N TYR A 180 -6.62 7.26 -3.14
CA TYR A 180 -6.57 7.07 -4.58
C TYR A 180 -6.58 5.59 -4.95
N ALA A 181 -7.49 5.21 -5.83
CA ALA A 181 -7.54 3.89 -6.44
C ALA A 181 -8.12 3.99 -7.86
N PRO A 182 -7.92 2.97 -8.71
CA PRO A 182 -8.55 2.98 -10.02
C PRO A 182 -10.09 2.88 -9.90
N PRO A 183 -10.84 3.48 -10.85
CA PRO A 183 -12.29 3.40 -10.93
C PRO A 183 -12.76 1.95 -11.17
N LEU A 184 -14.06 1.71 -10.95
CA LEU A 184 -14.71 0.42 -11.19
C LEU A 184 -14.74 0.03 -12.66
#